data_AF-A0A3N5QQW6-F1
#
_entry.id   AF-A0A3N5QQW6-F1
#
_cell.length_a   1.000
_cell.length_b   1.000
_cell.length_c   1.000
_cell.angle_alpha   90.00
_cell.angle_beta   90.00
_cell.angle_gamma   90.00
#
_symmetry.space_group_name_H-M   'P 1'
#
loop_
_entity.id
_entity.type
_entity.pdbx_description
1 polymer ?
#
loop_
_entity_poly.entity_id
_entity_poly.type
_entity_poly.pdbx_seq_one_letter_code
_entity_poly.pdbx_strand_id
1 'polypeptide(L)' 'MNIFEGSDKAFLEKRIQYQNSKGETFTNSIKDIATHVINHAAYHRAQIAQHVKRANGIPAVTDYIVYQRELQK' A
#
# COMPACT_ATOMS: atom_id res chain seq x y z
N MET A 1 11.82 0.96 -9.05
CA MET A 1 11.63 -0.47 -8.75
C MET A 1 10.14 -0.76 -8.83
N ASN A 2 9.65 -1.29 -9.95
CA ASN A 2 8.26 -1.76 -10.06
C ASN A 2 8.24 -3.23 -9.67
N ILE A 3 7.74 -3.53 -8.48
CA ILE A 3 7.68 -4.89 -7.93
C ILE A 3 6.81 -5.87 -8.74
N PHE A 4 6.05 -5.35 -9.72
CA PHE A 4 5.20 -6.13 -10.62
C PHE A 4 5.70 -6.17 -12.07
N GLU A 5 6.92 -5.69 -12.33
CA GLU A 5 7.48 -5.70 -13.68
C GLU A 5 7.65 -7.15 -14.18
N GLY A 6 7.07 -7.46 -15.34
CA GLY A 6 7.06 -8.82 -15.91
C GLY A 6 6.15 -9.82 -15.18
N SER A 7 5.32 -9.39 -14.24
CA SER A 7 4.37 -10.26 -13.54
C SER A 7 3.14 -10.58 -14.39
N ASP A 8 2.74 -11.85 -14.42
CA ASP A 8 1.49 -12.29 -15.04
C ASP A 8 0.39 -12.52 -13.99
N LYS A 9 -0.78 -12.97 -14.43
CA LYS A 9 -1.90 -13.27 -13.53
C LYS A 9 -1.56 -14.40 -12.55
N ALA A 10 -0.77 -15.38 -12.98
CA ALA A 10 -0.39 -16.51 -12.14
C ALA A 10 0.51 -16.07 -10.97
N PHE A 11 1.36 -15.07 -11.19
CA PHE A 11 2.17 -14.47 -10.14
C PHE A 11 1.33 -13.92 -8.99
N LEU A 12 0.25 -13.16 -9.29
CA LEU A 12 -0.60 -12.56 -8.25
C LEU A 12 -1.31 -13.61 -7.39
N GLU A 13 -1.63 -14.77 -7.96
CA GLU A 13 -2.31 -15.88 -7.25
C GLU A 13 -1.32 -16.78 -6.49
N LYS A 14 0.00 -16.62 -6.68
CA LYS A 14 1.03 -17.37 -5.95
C LYS A 14 0.88 -17.17 -4.45
N ARG A 15 0.83 -18.28 -3.69
CA ARG A 15 0.78 -18.26 -2.23
C ARG A 15 2.18 -18.26 -1.63
N ILE A 16 2.41 -17.39 -0.65
CA ILE A 16 3.67 -17.25 0.08
C ILE A 16 3.41 -17.55 1.55
N GLN A 17 4.24 -18.42 2.13
CA GLN A 17 4.28 -18.67 3.57
C GLN A 17 5.28 -17.72 4.23
N TYR A 18 4.90 -17.14 5.35
CA TYR A 18 5.75 -16.23 6.13
C TYR A 18 5.40 -16.32 7.62
N GLN A 19 6.27 -15.80 8.48
CA GLN A 19 5.98 -15.62 9.90
C GLN A 19 5.80 -14.14 10.21
N ASN A 20 4.81 -13.81 11.04
CA ASN A 20 4.67 -12.45 11.56
C ASN A 20 5.70 -12.16 12.67
N SER A 21 5.68 -10.95 13.23
CA SER A 21 6.57 -10.55 14.33
C SER A 21 6.37 -11.33 15.63
N LYS A 22 5.28 -12.09 15.76
CA LYS A 22 5.00 -12.99 16.89
C LYS A 22 5.46 -14.43 16.64
N GLY A 23 6.07 -14.71 15.48
CA GLY A 23 6.49 -16.05 15.08
C GLY A 23 5.33 -16.93 14.56
N GLU A 24 4.13 -16.38 14.38
CA GLU A 24 2.97 -17.11 13.88
C GLU A 24 3.06 -17.26 12.36
N THR A 25 2.87 -18.49 11.86
CA THR A 25 2.95 -18.80 10.43
C THR A 25 1.63 -18.49 9.72
N PHE A 26 1.71 -17.75 8.62
CA PHE A 26 0.60 -17.45 7.73
C PHE A 26 0.90 -17.85 6.30
N THR A 27 -0.12 -17.95 5.47
CA THR A 27 0.02 -18.17 4.03
C THR A 27 -1.02 -17.37 3.28
N ASN A 28 -0.59 -16.43 2.45
CA ASN A 28 -1.46 -15.52 1.68
C ASN A 28 -1.01 -15.46 0.22
N SER A 29 -1.93 -15.08 -0.68
CA SER A 29 -1.54 -14.79 -2.07
C SER A 29 -0.74 -13.47 -2.14
N ILE A 30 0.08 -13.30 -3.18
CA ILE A 30 0.76 -12.03 -3.46
C ILE A 30 -0.27 -10.90 -3.61
N LYS A 31 -1.39 -11.17 -4.27
CA LYS A 31 -2.52 -10.23 -4.40
C LYS A 31 -3.06 -9.76 -3.06
N ASP A 32 -3.29 -10.67 -2.12
CA ASP A 32 -3.80 -10.33 -0.78
C ASP A 32 -2.79 -9.47 -0.02
N ILE A 33 -1.51 -9.84 -0.07
CA ILE A 33 -0.42 -9.09 0.59
C ILE A 33 -0.31 -7.69 0.00
N ALA A 34 -0.28 -7.55 -1.33
CA ALA A 34 -0.21 -6.26 -2.00
C ALA A 34 -1.42 -5.37 -1.65
N THR A 35 -2.62 -5.95 -1.66
CA THR A 35 -3.85 -5.24 -1.28
C THR A 35 -3.78 -4.75 0.17
N HIS A 36 -3.32 -5.61 1.09
CA HIS A 36 -3.11 -5.23 2.49
C HIS A 36 -2.13 -4.06 2.62
N VAL A 37 -0.97 -4.11 1.95
CA VAL A 37 0.04 -3.05 2.01
C VAL A 37 -0.51 -1.71 1.49
N ILE A 38 -1.25 -1.71 0.37
CA ILE A 38 -1.86 -0.49 -0.18
C ILE A 38 -2.85 0.11 0.81
N ASN A 39 -3.71 -0.71 1.41
CA ASN A 39 -4.71 -0.25 2.38
C ASN A 39 -4.06 0.24 3.68
N HIS A 40 -3.05 -0.47 4.18
CA HIS A 40 -2.31 -0.08 5.39
C HIS A 40 -1.56 1.24 5.18
N ALA A 41 -0.97 1.44 4.00
CA ALA A 41 -0.35 2.71 3.64
C ALA A 41 -1.38 3.85 3.57
N ALA A 42 -2.58 3.61 3.02
CA ALA A 42 -3.66 4.61 3.00
C ALA A 42 -4.12 4.97 4.42
N TYR A 43 -4.25 3.97 5.31
CA TYR A 43 -4.58 4.19 6.72
C TYR A 43 -3.57 5.10 7.42
N HIS A 44 -2.27 4.83 7.28
CA HIS A 44 -1.24 5.68 7.87
C HIS A 44 -1.19 7.08 7.26
N ARG A 45 -1.40 7.23 5.95
CA ARG A 45 -1.50 8.57 5.33
C ARG A 45 -2.65 9.37 5.91
N ALA A 46 -3.80 8.74 6.18
CA ALA A 46 -4.92 9.39 6.84
C ALA A 46 -4.59 9.83 8.28
N GLN A 47 -3.86 9.02 9.04
CA GLN A 47 -3.38 9.41 10.38
C GLN A 47 -2.45 10.63 10.29
N ILE A 48 -1.49 10.64 9.37
CA ILE A 48 -0.57 11.77 9.15
C ILE A 48 -1.36 13.02 8.75
N ALA A 49 -2.30 12.91 7.81
CA ALA A 49 -3.15 14.02 7.40
C ALA A 49 -3.94 14.60 8.58
N GLN A 50 -4.44 13.75 9.49
CA GLN A 50 -5.10 14.20 10.70
C GLN A 50 -4.14 14.97 11.63
N HIS A 51 -2.91 14.48 11.82
CA HIS A 51 -1.89 15.18 12.61
C HIS A 51 -1.52 16.54 12.02
N VAL A 52 -1.31 16.63 10.70
CA VAL A 52 -1.03 17.89 10.00
C VAL A 52 -2.17 18.89 10.20
N LYS A 53 -3.44 18.44 10.03
CA LYS A 53 -4.62 19.29 10.24
C LYS A 53 -4.72 19.80 11.68
N ARG A 54 -4.42 18.96 12.68
CA ARG A 54 -4.39 19.34 14.10
C ARG A 54 -3.31 20.38 14.41
N ALA A 55 -2.22 20.39 13.67
CA ALA A 55 -1.16 21.40 13.74
C ALA A 55 -1.44 22.64 12.86
N ASN A 56 -2.69 22.84 12.42
CA ASN A 56 -3.12 23.92 11.52
C ASN A 56 -2.42 23.94 10.14
N GLY A 57 -1.80 22.82 9.74
CA GLY A 57 -1.21 22.65 8.41
C GLY A 57 -2.22 22.17 7.37
N ILE A 58 -1.78 22.18 6.11
CA ILE A 58 -2.55 21.65 4.96
C ILE A 58 -2.02 20.25 4.64
N PRO A 59 -2.83 19.18 4.76
CA PRO A 59 -2.41 17.83 4.37
C PRO A 59 -2.07 17.74 2.89
N ALA A 60 -1.08 16.91 2.55
CA ALA A 60 -0.75 16.62 1.16
C ALA A 60 -1.92 15.90 0.45
N VAL A 61 -2.08 16.16 -0.86
CA VAL A 61 -3.03 15.41 -1.69
C VAL A 61 -2.46 14.02 -1.96
N THR A 62 -3.25 12.99 -1.68
CA THR A 62 -2.80 11.58 -1.79
C THR A 62 -3.67 10.73 -2.71
N ASP A 63 -4.59 11.36 -3.44
CA ASP A 63 -5.48 10.68 -4.38
C ASP A 63 -4.70 10.17 -5.59
N TYR A 64 -4.89 8.88 -5.90
CA TYR A 64 -4.23 8.25 -7.05
C TYR A 64 -4.58 8.96 -8.38
N ILE A 65 -5.84 9.35 -8.57
CA ILE A 65 -6.29 10.02 -9.79
C ILE A 65 -5.60 11.39 -9.95
N VAL A 66 -5.40 12.13 -8.86
CA VAL A 66 -4.68 13.41 -8.89
C VAL A 66 -3.22 13.16 -9.26
N TYR A 67 -2.58 12.17 -8.63
CA TYR A 67 -1.21 11.79 -8.97
C TYR A 67 -1.05 11.46 -10.47
N GLN A 68 -1.94 10.63 -11.03
CA GLN A 68 -1.93 10.26 -12.45
C GLN A 68 -2.11 11.46 -13.39
N ARG A 69 -2.93 12.44 -13.01
CA ARG A 69 -3.26 13.60 -13.88
C ARG A 69 -2.22 14.71 -13.81
N GLU A 70 -1.67 14.95 -12.63
CA GLU A 70 -0.98 16.22 -12.32
C GLU A 70 0.48 16.02 -11.93
N LEU A 71 0.82 14.92 -11.24
CA LEU A 71 2.14 14.71 -10.63
C LEU A 71 3.04 13.74 -11.40
N GLN A 72 2.50 13.00 -12.37
CA GLN A 72 3.23 11.99 -13.14
C GLN A 72 3.62 12.45 -14.57
N LYS A 73 3.65 13.77 -14.82
CA LYS A 73 4.18 14.33 -16.08
C LYS A 73 5.64 13.97 -16.29
#